data_AF-A0A933U790-F1
#
_entry.id   AF-A0A933U790-F1
#
_cell.length_a   1.000
_cell.length_b   1.000
_cell.length_c   1.000
_cell.angle_alpha   90.00
_cell.angle_beta   90.00
_cell.angle_gamma   90.00
#
_symmetry.space_group_name_H-M   'P 1'
#
loop_
_entity.id
_entity.type
_entity.pdbx_description
1 polymer ?
#
loop_
_entity_poly.entity_id
_entity_poly.type
_entity_poly.pdbx_seq_one_letter_code
_entity_poly.pdbx_strand_id
1 'polypeptide(L)'
;MWNQVLQHYVVEGRSVVETAKLIGTDYHTVLRGLQKRGWFRPRPTPVDRMTHGRALRKCWQSMRERCTSKKHPDFHKIGARGIRLAEAWKDFRAFHAWALAAGYRPELALMRVDPNADYGPATCRWMTRREQSIYKRPPRISRKPRWSIRAFGESKGPQAWTRDPRCTVSMAGLVDRLKRGMPPEEAITFPNPREGGVAPGRDITAFGMTQTLAAWARDGRARVNATSIGARLRRGMSPEDAIARKPFRA
;
A
#
# COMPACT_ATOMS: atom_id res chain seq x y z
N MET A 1 40.05 -53.02 -15.96
CA MET A 1 39.99 -51.58 -16.32
C MET A 1 38.76 -50.85 -15.75
N TRP A 2 37.52 -51.07 -16.23
CA TRP A 2 36.37 -50.23 -15.82
C TRP A 2 35.95 -50.37 -14.34
N ASN A 3 36.14 -51.53 -13.71
CA ASN A 3 35.93 -51.69 -12.26
C ASN A 3 36.89 -50.80 -11.45
N GLN A 4 38.14 -50.66 -11.90
CA GLN A 4 39.13 -49.76 -11.28
C GLN A 4 38.78 -48.28 -11.54
N VAL A 5 38.26 -47.96 -12.73
CA VAL A 5 37.76 -46.61 -13.02
C VAL A 5 36.58 -46.26 -12.10
N LEU A 6 35.61 -47.17 -11.93
CA LEU A 6 34.50 -46.97 -11.00
C LEU A 6 34.99 -46.76 -9.57
N GLN A 7 35.90 -47.62 -9.10
CA GLN A 7 36.48 -47.51 -7.77
C GLN A 7 37.17 -46.15 -7.55
N HIS A 8 38.10 -45.76 -8.43
CA HIS A 8 38.88 -44.55 -8.22
C HIS A 8 38.14 -43.25 -8.56
N TYR A 9 37.32 -43.23 -9.61
CA TYR A 9 36.65 -42.00 -10.07
C TYR A 9 35.28 -41.79 -9.40
N VAL A 10 34.47 -42.84 -9.30
CA VAL A 10 33.08 -42.73 -8.80
C VAL A 10 33.02 -42.88 -7.29
N VAL A 11 33.69 -43.89 -6.73
CA VAL A 11 33.65 -44.20 -5.30
C VAL A 11 34.62 -43.29 -4.53
N GLU A 12 35.88 -43.23 -4.93
CA GLU A 12 36.91 -42.42 -4.25
C GLU A 12 36.87 -40.93 -4.68
N GLY A 13 36.10 -40.58 -5.71
CA GLY A 13 35.90 -39.18 -6.13
C GLY A 13 37.13 -38.50 -6.74
N ARG A 14 38.10 -39.26 -7.25
CA ARG A 14 39.33 -38.71 -7.85
C ARG A 14 39.06 -38.03 -9.18
N SER A 15 40.01 -37.19 -9.62
CA SER A 15 39.97 -36.61 -10.96
C SER A 15 40.27 -37.65 -12.04
N VAL A 16 39.78 -37.42 -13.26
CA VAL A 16 40.06 -38.27 -14.43
C VAL A 16 41.56 -38.47 -14.66
N VAL A 17 42.38 -37.44 -14.38
CA VAL A 17 43.84 -37.48 -14.51
C VAL A 17 44.47 -38.43 -13.49
N GLU A 18 44.04 -38.37 -12.23
CA GLU A 18 44.54 -39.26 -11.17
C GLU A 18 44.10 -40.70 -11.42
N THR A 19 42.84 -40.90 -11.81
CA THR A 19 42.32 -42.22 -12.17
C THR A 19 43.12 -42.83 -13.32
N ALA A 20 43.42 -42.07 -14.37
CA ALA A 20 44.21 -42.53 -15.51
C ALA A 20 45.63 -42.95 -15.10
N LYS A 21 46.30 -42.15 -14.26
CA LYS A 21 47.63 -42.47 -13.70
C LYS A 21 47.62 -43.77 -12.88
N LEU A 22 46.63 -43.96 -12.00
CA LEU A 22 46.55 -45.12 -11.12
C LEU A 22 46.34 -46.44 -11.87
N ILE A 23 45.53 -46.41 -12.93
CA ILE A 23 45.23 -47.60 -13.74
C ILE A 23 46.21 -47.81 -14.89
N GLY A 24 47.24 -46.96 -15.00
CA GLY A 24 48.26 -47.05 -16.05
C GLY A 24 47.74 -46.82 -17.47
N THR A 25 46.80 -45.88 -17.66
CA THR A 25 46.23 -45.57 -18.98
C THR A 25 46.23 -44.07 -19.28
N ASP A 26 45.85 -43.69 -20.50
CA ASP A 26 45.79 -42.29 -20.90
C ASP A 26 44.49 -41.59 -20.45
N TYR A 27 44.61 -40.29 -20.20
CA TYR A 27 43.49 -39.43 -19.78
C TYR A 27 42.28 -39.52 -20.73
N HIS A 28 42.51 -39.54 -22.04
CA HIS A 28 41.43 -39.49 -23.03
C HIS A 28 40.66 -40.81 -23.09
N THR A 29 41.31 -41.95 -22.86
CA THR A 29 40.66 -43.26 -22.79
C THR A 29 39.72 -43.35 -21.60
N VAL A 30 40.13 -42.87 -20.42
CA VAL A 30 39.22 -42.76 -19.27
C VAL A 30 38.09 -41.77 -19.54
N LEU A 31 38.41 -40.57 -20.04
CA LEU A 31 37.42 -39.53 -20.31
C LEU A 31 36.33 -39.99 -21.29
N ARG A 32 36.72 -40.49 -22.47
CA ARG A 32 35.78 -40.96 -23.51
C ARG A 32 34.89 -42.07 -22.98
N GLY A 33 35.46 -43.02 -22.24
CA GLY A 33 34.67 -44.12 -21.73
C GLY A 33 33.79 -43.76 -20.53
N LEU A 34 34.14 -42.75 -19.73
CA LEU A 34 33.23 -42.13 -18.74
C LEU A 34 32.08 -41.40 -19.44
N GLN A 35 32.37 -40.63 -20.49
CA GLN A 35 31.35 -39.91 -21.28
C GLN A 35 30.37 -40.88 -21.95
N LYS A 36 30.89 -41.91 -22.63
CA LYS A 36 30.08 -42.94 -23.30
C LYS A 36 29.13 -43.68 -22.34
N ARG A 37 29.53 -43.80 -21.07
CA ARG A 37 28.75 -44.49 -20.02
C ARG A 37 27.90 -43.55 -19.17
N GLY A 38 27.91 -42.25 -19.44
CA GLY A 38 27.20 -41.26 -18.64
C GLY A 38 27.74 -41.09 -17.21
N TRP A 39 28.95 -41.59 -16.94
CA TRP A 39 29.58 -41.48 -15.62
C TRP A 39 30.42 -40.21 -15.46
N PHE A 40 30.71 -39.52 -16.56
CA PHE A 40 31.52 -38.31 -16.52
C PHE A 40 30.81 -37.20 -15.72
N ARG A 41 31.47 -36.77 -14.65
CA ARG A 41 31.08 -35.63 -13.82
C ARG A 41 31.96 -34.43 -14.21
N PRO A 42 31.47 -33.48 -15.02
CA PRO A 42 32.25 -32.30 -15.38
C PRO A 42 32.57 -31.48 -14.13
N ARG A 43 33.74 -30.84 -14.11
CA ARG A 43 34.05 -29.87 -13.05
C ARG A 43 33.02 -28.75 -13.10
N PRO A 44 32.41 -28.40 -11.97
CA PRO A 44 31.36 -27.40 -11.98
C PRO A 44 31.99 -26.01 -12.22
N THR A 45 31.31 -25.17 -13.00
CA THR A 45 31.82 -23.86 -13.46
C THR A 45 32.33 -23.03 -12.28
N PRO A 46 33.57 -22.52 -12.31
CA PRO A 46 34.10 -21.64 -11.27
C PRO A 46 33.16 -20.44 -10.99
N VAL A 47 33.00 -20.06 -9.72
CA VAL A 47 32.02 -19.04 -9.31
C VAL A 47 32.26 -17.68 -9.97
N ASP A 48 33.51 -17.34 -10.25
CA ASP A 48 33.92 -16.13 -10.97
C ASP A 48 33.44 -16.08 -12.43
N ARG A 49 33.16 -17.24 -13.03
CA ARG A 49 32.63 -17.39 -14.39
C ARG A 49 31.11 -17.58 -14.44
N MET A 50 30.45 -17.71 -13.28
CA MET A 50 28.98 -17.81 -13.21
C MET A 50 28.34 -16.43 -13.41
N THR A 51 27.19 -16.37 -14.10
CA THR A 51 26.39 -15.15 -14.26
C THR A 51 26.08 -14.52 -12.91
N HIS A 52 26.50 -13.27 -12.67
CA HIS A 52 26.40 -12.58 -11.37
C HIS A 52 27.05 -13.32 -10.19
N GLY A 53 27.92 -14.31 -10.43
CA GLY A 53 28.44 -15.21 -9.39
C GLY A 53 29.17 -14.51 -8.26
N ARG A 54 30.02 -13.51 -8.57
CA ARG A 54 30.71 -12.70 -7.55
C ARG A 54 29.74 -11.92 -6.65
N ALA A 55 28.73 -11.28 -7.23
CA ALA A 55 27.76 -10.47 -6.49
C ALA A 55 26.88 -11.35 -5.59
N LEU A 56 26.34 -12.44 -6.14
CA LEU A 56 25.53 -13.39 -5.40
C LEU A 56 26.33 -14.10 -4.31
N ARG A 57 27.62 -14.40 -4.53
CA ARG A 57 28.49 -15.00 -3.50
C ARG A 57 28.68 -14.07 -2.31
N LYS A 58 28.89 -12.77 -2.54
CA LYS A 58 28.96 -11.77 -1.47
C LYS A 58 27.65 -11.68 -0.69
N CYS A 59 26.52 -11.64 -1.40
CA CYS A 59 25.19 -11.62 -0.79
C CYS A 59 24.95 -12.86 0.10
N TRP A 60 25.28 -14.03 -0.43
CA TRP A 60 25.14 -15.31 0.25
C TRP A 60 26.05 -15.43 1.48
N GLN A 61 27.31 -15.03 1.38
CA GLN A 61 28.24 -15.00 2.51
C GLN A 61 27.72 -14.10 3.63
N SER A 62 27.30 -12.87 3.31
CA SER A 62 26.71 -11.95 4.28
C SER A 62 25.41 -12.51 4.90
N MET A 63 24.54 -13.15 4.10
CA MET A 63 23.36 -13.84 4.63
C MET A 63 23.72 -14.93 5.65
N ARG A 64 24.71 -15.76 5.33
CA ARG A 64 25.17 -16.84 6.20
C ARG A 64 25.80 -16.30 7.48
N GLU A 65 26.66 -15.30 7.38
CA GLU A 65 27.31 -14.65 8.52
C GLU A 65 26.32 -13.96 9.46
N ARG A 66 25.25 -13.34 8.92
CA ARG A 66 24.15 -12.81 9.73
C ARG A 66 23.48 -13.86 10.62
N CYS A 67 23.46 -15.12 10.19
CA CYS A 67 22.86 -16.23 10.94
C CYS A 67 23.83 -16.85 11.95
N THR A 68 25.13 -16.92 11.63
CA THR A 68 26.08 -17.75 12.40
C THR A 68 27.19 -16.97 13.11
N SER A 69 27.55 -15.78 12.64
CA SER A 69 28.72 -15.04 13.12
C SER A 69 28.33 -13.95 14.11
N LYS A 70 28.70 -14.12 15.39
CA LYS A 70 28.52 -13.09 16.44
C LYS A 70 29.23 -11.76 16.13
N LYS A 71 30.24 -11.78 15.26
CA LYS A 71 30.98 -10.58 14.82
C LYS A 71 30.23 -9.77 13.75
N HIS A 72 29.22 -10.36 13.10
CA HIS A 72 28.47 -9.65 12.06
C HIS A 72 27.57 -8.58 12.72
N PRO A 73 27.55 -7.33 12.23
CA PRO A 73 26.79 -6.24 12.86
C PRO A 73 25.30 -6.56 13.08
N ASP A 74 24.67 -7.23 12.12
CA ASP A 74 23.26 -7.65 12.19
C ASP A 74 23.00 -9.00 12.90
N PHE A 75 24.01 -9.63 13.51
CA PHE A 75 23.82 -10.93 14.19
C PHE A 75 22.75 -10.87 15.28
N HIS A 76 22.77 -9.81 16.10
CA HIS A 76 21.79 -9.61 17.17
C HIS A 76 20.33 -9.55 16.66
N LYS A 77 20.13 -9.15 15.40
CA LYS A 77 18.80 -9.05 14.77
C LYS A 77 18.35 -10.35 14.10
N ILE A 78 19.25 -11.31 13.91
CA ILE A 78 19.03 -12.50 13.10
C ILE A 78 19.51 -13.74 13.85
N GLY A 79 20.81 -14.04 13.84
CA GLY A 79 21.37 -15.24 14.46
C GLY A 79 21.07 -15.35 15.96
N ALA A 80 21.12 -14.25 16.71
CA ALA A 80 20.79 -14.26 18.14
C ALA A 80 19.31 -14.56 18.43
N ARG A 81 18.42 -14.35 17.45
CA ARG A 81 16.99 -14.69 17.53
C ARG A 81 16.69 -16.12 17.10
N GLY A 82 17.71 -16.89 16.72
CA GLY A 82 17.56 -18.26 16.24
C GLY A 82 17.16 -18.37 14.76
N ILE A 83 17.17 -17.28 13.99
CA ILE A 83 16.88 -17.29 12.55
C ILE A 83 18.04 -17.95 11.80
N ARG A 84 17.72 -18.98 11.02
CA ARG A 84 18.68 -19.86 10.35
C ARG A 84 18.62 -19.72 8.83
N LEU A 85 19.59 -20.38 8.19
CA LEU A 85 19.62 -20.58 6.76
C LEU A 85 19.06 -21.97 6.43
N ALA A 86 18.16 -22.04 5.46
CA ALA A 86 17.60 -23.29 4.96
C ALA A 86 18.71 -24.23 4.46
N GLU A 87 18.53 -25.53 4.66
CA GLU A 87 19.51 -26.56 4.30
C GLU A 87 19.93 -26.46 2.83
N ALA A 88 18.95 -26.27 1.94
CA ALA A 88 19.16 -26.11 0.50
C ALA A 88 20.07 -24.92 0.13
N TRP A 89 20.19 -23.92 1.00
CA TRP A 89 21.05 -22.75 0.77
C TRP A 89 22.39 -22.84 1.50
N LYS A 90 22.72 -23.96 2.15
CA LYS A 90 24.09 -24.21 2.63
C LYS A 90 25.08 -24.41 1.48
N ASP A 91 24.59 -24.86 0.32
CA ASP A 91 25.35 -24.86 -0.93
C ASP A 91 25.14 -23.54 -1.71
N PHE A 92 26.23 -22.92 -2.13
CA PHE A 92 26.16 -21.67 -2.87
C PHE A 92 25.55 -21.85 -4.26
N ARG A 93 25.79 -22.98 -4.94
CA ARG A 93 25.27 -23.20 -6.29
C ARG A 93 23.76 -23.36 -6.28
N ALA A 94 23.21 -24.02 -5.27
CA ALA A 94 21.78 -24.10 -5.04
C ALA A 94 21.15 -22.71 -4.80
N PHE A 95 21.77 -21.88 -3.95
CA PHE A 95 21.33 -20.48 -3.78
C PHE A 95 21.42 -19.68 -5.08
N HIS A 96 22.51 -19.81 -5.84
CA HIS A 96 22.72 -19.11 -7.10
C HIS A 96 21.67 -19.49 -8.16
N ALA A 97 21.42 -20.79 -8.33
CA ALA A 97 20.39 -21.29 -9.25
C ALA A 97 19.00 -20.75 -8.88
N TRP A 98 18.65 -20.81 -7.60
CA TRP A 98 17.40 -20.21 -7.11
C TRP A 98 17.37 -18.70 -7.36
N ALA A 99 18.46 -17.97 -7.09
CA ALA A 99 18.49 -16.52 -7.23
C ALA A 99 18.17 -16.09 -8.67
N LEU A 100 18.75 -16.77 -9.66
CA LEU A 100 18.45 -16.51 -11.07
C LEU A 100 17.00 -16.86 -11.42
N ALA A 101 16.52 -18.03 -10.98
CA ALA A 101 15.13 -18.46 -11.23
C ALA A 101 14.10 -17.54 -10.56
N ALA A 102 14.43 -16.97 -9.41
CA ALA A 102 13.61 -16.03 -8.66
C ALA A 102 13.69 -14.58 -9.18
N GLY A 103 14.37 -14.35 -10.31
CA GLY A 103 14.42 -13.06 -10.98
C GLY A 103 15.41 -12.07 -10.38
N TYR A 104 16.54 -12.54 -9.83
CA TYR A 104 17.61 -11.66 -9.35
C TYR A 104 18.01 -10.62 -10.40
N ARG A 105 18.23 -9.39 -9.93
CA ARG A 105 18.87 -8.31 -10.68
C ARG A 105 19.79 -7.51 -9.74
N PRO A 106 20.88 -6.91 -10.25
CA PRO A 106 21.88 -6.20 -9.42
C PRO A 106 21.31 -5.13 -8.48
N GLU A 107 20.21 -4.50 -8.84
CA GLU A 107 19.52 -3.44 -8.08
C GLU A 107 18.59 -3.96 -6.96
N LEU A 108 18.33 -5.27 -6.92
CA LEU A 108 17.44 -5.90 -5.96
C LEU A 108 18.20 -6.33 -4.71
N ALA A 109 17.52 -6.29 -3.56
CA ALA A 109 18.03 -6.87 -2.32
C ALA A 109 17.18 -8.07 -1.91
N LEU A 110 17.84 -9.05 -1.30
CA LEU A 110 17.17 -10.22 -0.74
C LEU A 110 16.47 -9.83 0.56
N MET A 111 15.15 -10.01 0.59
CA MET A 111 14.30 -9.73 1.74
C MET A 111 13.60 -10.99 2.22
N ARG A 112 13.46 -11.15 3.53
CA ARG A 112 12.51 -12.12 4.10
C ARG A 112 11.13 -11.49 4.12
N VAL A 113 10.13 -12.23 3.66
CA VAL A 113 8.72 -11.84 3.66
C VAL A 113 8.21 -11.78 5.11
N ASP A 114 8.49 -12.79 5.92
CA ASP A 114 8.28 -12.69 7.37
C ASP A 114 9.62 -12.33 8.07
N PRO A 115 9.70 -11.21 8.82
CA PRO A 115 10.89 -10.85 9.60
C PRO A 115 11.35 -11.92 10.61
N ASN A 116 10.47 -12.84 10.99
CA ASN A 116 10.71 -13.92 11.95
C ASN A 116 11.04 -15.27 11.31
N ALA A 117 10.84 -15.41 10.00
CA ALA A 117 11.13 -16.66 9.30
C ALA A 117 12.63 -16.84 9.02
N ASP A 118 13.02 -18.10 8.79
CA ASP A 118 14.36 -18.47 8.32
C ASP A 118 14.63 -17.97 6.90
N TYR A 119 15.90 -17.84 6.53
CA TYR A 119 16.28 -17.61 5.14
C TYR A 119 16.06 -18.86 4.30
N GLY A 120 15.20 -18.78 3.29
CA GLY A 120 14.98 -19.88 2.36
C GLY A 120 14.18 -19.46 1.14
N PRO A 121 14.07 -20.36 0.15
CA PRO A 121 13.42 -20.07 -1.14
C PRO A 121 11.94 -19.72 -1.01
N ALA A 122 11.24 -20.27 0.00
CA ALA A 122 9.83 -20.00 0.24
C ALA A 122 9.58 -18.72 1.04
N THR A 123 10.57 -18.27 1.81
CA THR A 123 10.43 -17.15 2.77
C THR A 123 11.09 -15.88 2.27
N CYS A 124 11.91 -15.97 1.22
CA CYS A 124 12.69 -14.85 0.70
C CYS A 124 12.25 -14.42 -0.68
N ARG A 125 12.41 -13.12 -0.96
CA ARG A 125 12.09 -12.52 -2.25
C ARG A 125 13.09 -11.41 -2.59
N TRP A 126 13.37 -11.23 -3.88
CA TRP A 126 14.09 -10.07 -4.38
C TRP A 126 13.18 -8.85 -4.41
N MET A 127 13.61 -7.76 -3.78
CA MET A 127 12.83 -6.53 -3.67
C MET A 127 13.68 -5.31 -4.01
N THR A 128 13.09 -4.39 -4.75
CA THR A 128 13.61 -3.03 -4.97
C THR A 128 13.63 -2.24 -3.66
N ARG A 129 14.39 -1.14 -3.63
CA ARG A 129 14.40 -0.22 -2.48
C ARG A 129 13.01 0.32 -2.14
N ARG A 130 12.18 0.59 -3.16
CA ARG A 130 10.80 1.08 -2.99
C ARG A 130 9.93 0.03 -2.32
N GLU A 131 9.96 -1.21 -2.82
CA GLU A 131 9.20 -2.33 -2.24
C GLU A 131 9.61 -2.57 -0.78
N GLN A 132 10.91 -2.56 -0.48
CA GLN A 132 11.40 -2.68 0.90
C GLN A 132 10.84 -1.61 1.83
N SER A 133 10.78 -0.35 1.37
CA SER A 133 10.24 0.74 2.19
C SER A 133 8.76 0.56 2.49
N ILE A 134 7.99 0.11 1.49
CA ILE A 134 6.57 -0.19 1.64
C ILE A 134 6.38 -1.35 2.62
N TYR A 135 7.15 -2.43 2.44
CA TYR A 135 7.05 -3.65 3.26
C TYR A 135 7.40 -3.41 4.74
N LYS A 136 8.35 -2.51 5.01
CA LYS A 136 8.76 -2.16 6.38
C LYS A 136 7.83 -1.16 7.07
N ARG A 137 6.92 -0.51 6.33
CA ARG A 137 5.98 0.45 6.90
C ARG A 137 4.71 -0.29 7.30
N PRO A 138 4.32 -0.31 8.59
CA PRO A 138 2.99 -0.78 8.94
C PRO A 138 1.96 0.08 8.18
N PRO A 139 0.82 -0.50 7.77
CA PRO A 139 -0.26 0.29 7.21
C PRO A 139 -0.56 1.43 8.18
N ARG A 140 -0.65 2.66 7.67
CA ARG A 140 -1.08 3.81 8.47
C ARG A 140 -2.54 3.57 8.85
N ILE A 141 -2.78 2.83 9.93
CA ILE A 141 -4.08 2.82 10.60
C ILE A 141 -4.22 4.24 11.14
N SER A 142 -5.07 5.05 10.51
CA SER A 142 -5.35 6.37 11.03
C SER A 142 -5.96 6.19 12.42
N ARG A 143 -5.23 6.60 13.46
CA ARG A 143 -5.72 6.57 14.85
C ARG A 143 -6.90 7.52 15.09
N LYS A 144 -7.19 8.42 14.15
CA LYS A 144 -8.38 9.25 14.22
C LYS A 144 -9.61 8.36 13.98
N PRO A 145 -10.61 8.40 14.86
CA PRO A 145 -11.88 7.75 14.59
C PRO A 145 -12.38 8.24 13.23
N ARG A 146 -12.84 7.33 12.37
CA ARG A 146 -13.53 7.73 11.14
C ARG A 146 -14.70 8.57 11.60
N TRP A 147 -14.67 9.87 11.31
CA TRP A 147 -15.78 10.77 11.59
C TRP A 147 -17.02 10.14 10.96
N SER A 148 -17.99 9.79 11.80
CA SER A 148 -19.24 9.15 11.41
C SER A 148 -20.40 10.08 11.74
N ILE A 149 -21.37 10.10 10.84
CA ILE A 149 -22.60 10.86 10.95
C ILE A 149 -23.70 9.83 11.09
N ARG A 150 -24.44 9.88 12.20
CA ARG A 150 -25.62 9.04 12.42
C ARG A 150 -26.83 9.76 11.83
N ALA A 151 -27.49 9.14 10.86
CA ALA A 151 -28.70 9.65 10.24
C ALA A 151 -29.56 8.47 9.73
N PHE A 152 -30.88 8.60 9.75
CA PHE A 152 -31.81 7.57 9.25
C PHE A 152 -31.61 6.17 9.88
N GLY A 153 -31.22 6.13 11.17
CA GLY A 153 -30.93 4.88 11.88
C GLY A 153 -29.59 4.21 11.52
N GLU A 154 -28.86 4.74 10.54
CA GLU A 154 -27.56 4.24 10.09
C GLU A 154 -26.43 5.16 10.54
N SER A 155 -25.20 4.64 10.58
CA SER A 155 -23.99 5.43 10.86
C SER A 155 -22.98 5.22 9.74
N LYS A 156 -22.67 6.29 9.00
CA LYS A 156 -21.74 6.26 7.87
C LYS A 156 -20.73 7.39 7.97
N GLY A 157 -19.59 7.23 7.30
CA GLY A 157 -18.67 8.34 7.09
C GLY A 157 -19.27 9.37 6.11
N PRO A 158 -18.88 10.65 6.17
CA PRO A 158 -19.46 11.68 5.32
C PRO A 158 -19.31 11.39 3.82
N GLN A 159 -18.20 10.78 3.39
CA GLN A 159 -18.02 10.35 2.00
C GLN A 159 -19.02 9.26 1.56
N ALA A 160 -19.38 8.36 2.47
CA ALA A 160 -20.39 7.35 2.19
C ALA A 160 -21.79 7.98 2.12
N TRP A 161 -22.09 8.96 2.99
CA TRP A 161 -23.31 9.75 2.87
C TRP A 161 -23.39 10.51 1.56
N THR A 162 -22.32 11.16 1.09
CA THR A 162 -22.34 11.87 -0.21
C THR A 162 -22.52 10.99 -1.44
N ARG A 163 -22.34 9.67 -1.30
CA ARG A 163 -22.60 8.69 -2.36
C ARG A 163 -23.96 8.03 -2.21
N ASP A 164 -24.63 8.24 -1.07
CA ASP A 164 -25.95 7.69 -0.81
C ASP A 164 -26.98 8.44 -1.67
N PRO A 165 -27.91 7.75 -2.35
CA PRO A 165 -28.94 8.38 -3.18
C PRO A 165 -29.81 9.41 -2.43
N ARG A 166 -29.91 9.29 -1.09
CA ARG A 166 -30.65 10.24 -0.25
C ARG A 166 -29.92 11.58 -0.06
N CYS A 167 -28.62 11.62 -0.34
CA CYS A 167 -27.82 12.83 -0.15
C CYS A 167 -27.92 13.73 -1.38
N THR A 168 -28.46 14.93 -1.18
CA THR A 168 -28.70 15.88 -2.27
C THR A 168 -27.54 16.85 -2.46
N VAL A 169 -26.43 16.67 -1.72
CA VAL A 169 -25.47 17.74 -1.46
C VAL A 169 -24.03 17.28 -1.52
N SER A 170 -23.13 18.20 -1.87
CA SER A 170 -21.70 17.92 -1.92
C SER A 170 -21.10 17.69 -0.54
N MET A 171 -19.95 17.00 -0.50
CA MET A 171 -19.18 16.78 0.73
C MET A 171 -18.92 18.08 1.50
N ALA A 172 -18.53 19.15 0.80
CA ALA A 172 -18.28 20.44 1.43
C ALA A 172 -19.58 21.03 2.05
N GLY A 173 -20.72 20.90 1.35
CA GLY A 173 -22.01 21.35 1.84
C GLY A 173 -22.48 20.59 3.08
N LEU A 174 -22.37 19.26 3.06
CA LEU A 174 -22.68 18.42 4.22
C LEU A 174 -21.85 18.81 5.45
N VAL A 175 -20.55 19.03 5.28
CA VAL A 175 -19.65 19.43 6.37
C VAL A 175 -20.02 20.80 6.94
N ASP A 176 -20.29 21.80 6.08
CA ASP A 176 -20.65 23.15 6.51
C ASP A 176 -21.96 23.16 7.29
N ARG A 177 -22.98 22.41 6.84
CA ARG A 177 -24.27 22.29 7.53
C ARG A 177 -24.15 21.68 8.92
N LEU A 178 -23.39 20.60 9.04
CA LEU A 178 -23.15 19.96 10.34
C LEU A 178 -22.38 20.89 11.30
N LYS A 179 -21.41 21.67 10.79
CA LYS A 179 -20.70 22.68 11.59
C LYS A 179 -21.60 23.81 12.07
N ARG A 180 -22.66 24.13 11.32
CA ARG A 180 -23.70 25.10 11.71
C ARG A 180 -24.75 24.51 12.65
N GLY A 181 -24.62 23.24 13.03
CA GLY A 181 -25.55 22.56 13.95
C GLY A 181 -26.84 22.05 13.30
N MET A 182 -26.90 21.95 11.96
CA MET A 182 -28.05 21.36 11.29
C MET A 182 -28.16 19.86 11.64
N PRO A 183 -29.38 19.34 11.90
CA PRO A 183 -29.58 17.92 12.13
C PRO A 183 -29.03 17.05 10.98
N PRO A 184 -28.42 15.89 11.27
CA PRO A 184 -27.79 15.04 10.25
C PRO A 184 -28.70 14.69 9.06
N GLU A 185 -29.95 14.32 9.32
CA GLU A 185 -30.93 13.95 8.31
C GLU A 185 -31.23 15.10 7.35
N GLU A 186 -31.43 16.31 7.90
CA GLU A 186 -31.63 17.53 7.12
C GLU A 186 -30.36 17.93 6.37
N ALA A 187 -29.20 17.83 7.01
CA ALA A 187 -27.93 18.19 6.39
C ALA A 187 -27.63 17.36 5.14
N ILE A 188 -28.12 16.11 5.09
CA ILE A 188 -27.98 15.16 3.98
C ILE A 188 -29.04 15.41 2.90
N THR A 189 -30.32 15.57 3.28
CA THR A 189 -31.43 15.58 2.33
C THR A 189 -31.79 16.97 1.80
N PHE A 190 -31.47 18.03 2.55
CA PHE A 190 -31.93 19.38 2.20
C PHE A 190 -31.16 19.94 0.99
N PRO A 191 -31.81 20.19 -0.16
CA PRO A 191 -31.14 20.64 -1.37
C PRO A 191 -30.52 22.02 -1.17
N ASN A 192 -29.39 22.28 -1.84
CA ASN A 192 -28.75 23.60 -1.78
C ASN A 192 -29.63 24.62 -2.52
N PRO A 193 -30.03 25.75 -1.90
CA PRO A 193 -30.91 26.71 -2.56
C PRO A 193 -30.32 27.32 -3.85
N ARG A 194 -29.00 27.23 -4.02
CA ARG A 194 -28.29 27.68 -5.22
C ARG A 194 -28.41 26.73 -6.41
N GLU A 195 -28.84 25.48 -6.19
CA GLU A 195 -28.99 24.42 -7.20
C GLU A 195 -30.48 24.08 -7.46
N GLY A 196 -31.37 25.07 -7.37
CA GLY A 196 -32.75 24.98 -7.89
C GLY A 196 -33.87 24.79 -6.87
N GLY A 197 -33.61 24.88 -5.56
CA GLY A 197 -34.63 24.78 -4.51
C GLY A 197 -34.89 26.09 -3.77
N VAL A 198 -36.16 26.44 -3.55
CA VAL A 198 -36.55 27.60 -2.73
C VAL A 198 -36.01 27.42 -1.31
N ALA A 199 -35.23 28.39 -0.81
CA ALA A 199 -34.74 28.36 0.56
C ALA A 199 -35.91 28.42 1.56
N PRO A 200 -36.01 27.50 2.54
CA PRO A 200 -37.03 27.59 3.57
C PRO A 200 -36.66 28.74 4.52
N GLY A 201 -37.65 29.56 4.87
CA GLY A 201 -37.48 30.66 5.83
C GLY A 201 -37.22 32.05 5.23
N ARG A 202 -37.55 32.28 3.95
CA ARG A 202 -37.61 33.65 3.37
C ARG A 202 -39.03 34.14 3.06
N ASP A 203 -40.03 33.34 3.41
CA ASP A 203 -41.41 33.73 3.25
C ASP A 203 -41.87 34.49 4.48
N ILE A 204 -42.42 35.66 4.23
CA ILE A 204 -42.89 36.59 5.25
C ILE A 204 -44.40 36.57 5.15
N THR A 205 -45.07 36.21 6.25
CA THR A 205 -46.51 36.39 6.39
C THR A 205 -46.78 37.81 6.87
N ALA A 206 -47.45 38.60 6.04
CA ALA A 206 -47.87 39.96 6.37
C ALA A 206 -49.20 40.28 5.67
N PHE A 207 -50.05 41.11 6.28
CA PHE A 207 -51.34 41.51 5.69
C PHE A 207 -52.22 40.31 5.25
N GLY A 208 -52.18 39.22 6.02
CA GLY A 208 -52.96 38.00 5.73
C GLY A 208 -52.46 37.15 4.56
N MET A 209 -51.28 37.45 3.99
CA MET A 209 -50.69 36.71 2.87
C MET A 209 -49.25 36.29 3.19
N THR A 210 -48.84 35.12 2.71
CA THR A 210 -47.45 34.65 2.80
C THR A 210 -46.79 34.81 1.45
N GLN A 211 -45.72 35.62 1.38
CA GLN A 211 -44.97 35.83 0.14
C GLN A 211 -43.47 35.86 0.40
N THR A 212 -42.68 35.57 -0.63
CA THR A 212 -41.22 35.73 -0.56
C THR A 212 -40.86 37.20 -0.32
N LEU A 213 -39.71 37.44 0.30
CA LEU A 213 -39.17 38.78 0.52
C LEU A 213 -39.07 39.62 -0.80
N ALA A 214 -38.71 38.98 -1.91
CA ALA A 214 -38.63 39.62 -3.22
C ALA A 214 -40.01 39.95 -3.82
N ALA A 215 -41.03 39.14 -3.53
CA ALA A 215 -42.40 39.41 -3.92
C ALA A 215 -42.97 40.58 -3.10
N TRP A 216 -42.74 40.61 -1.78
CA TRP A 216 -43.10 41.76 -0.96
C TRP A 216 -42.45 43.07 -1.41
N ALA A 217 -41.18 43.05 -1.80
CA ALA A 217 -40.51 44.25 -2.31
C ALA A 217 -41.10 44.79 -3.63
N ARG A 218 -41.86 43.98 -4.38
CA ARG A 218 -42.57 44.36 -5.62
C ARG A 218 -44.04 44.67 -5.38
N ASP A 219 -44.56 44.35 -4.20
CA ASP A 219 -45.95 44.61 -3.82
C ASP A 219 -46.17 46.12 -3.66
N GLY A 220 -47.31 46.65 -4.13
CA GLY A 220 -47.63 48.08 -4.06
C GLY A 220 -47.73 48.63 -2.63
N ARG A 221 -47.85 47.75 -1.62
CA ARG A 221 -47.83 48.11 -0.21
C ARG A 221 -46.42 48.37 0.33
N ALA A 222 -45.37 47.86 -0.33
CA ALA A 222 -44.01 48.04 0.13
C ALA A 222 -43.52 49.47 -0.10
N ARG A 223 -42.94 50.06 0.95
CA ARG A 223 -42.32 51.39 0.89
C ARG A 223 -40.80 51.35 0.95
N VAL A 224 -40.23 50.14 0.94
CA VAL A 224 -38.80 49.88 1.02
C VAL A 224 -38.43 48.64 0.20
N ASN A 225 -37.17 48.55 -0.21
CA ASN A 225 -36.67 47.43 -1.01
C ASN A 225 -36.48 46.16 -0.15
N ALA A 226 -36.27 45.02 -0.82
CA ALA A 226 -36.03 43.73 -0.21
C ALA A 226 -34.92 43.77 0.86
N THR A 227 -33.80 44.42 0.58
CA THR A 227 -32.68 44.53 1.52
C THR A 227 -33.09 45.24 2.82
N SER A 228 -33.87 46.31 2.71
CA SER A 228 -34.40 47.07 3.84
C SER A 228 -35.46 46.31 4.64
N ILE A 229 -36.37 45.58 3.98
CA ILE A 229 -37.35 44.71 4.64
C ILE A 229 -36.61 43.66 5.48
N GLY A 230 -35.62 42.97 4.89
CA GLY A 230 -34.83 41.97 5.60
C GLY A 230 -33.96 42.55 6.73
N ALA A 231 -33.51 43.79 6.62
CA ALA A 231 -32.81 44.48 7.70
C ALA A 231 -33.73 44.84 8.87
N ARG A 232 -34.98 45.24 8.58
CA ARG A 232 -35.99 45.60 9.59
C ARG A 232 -36.48 44.37 10.37
N LEU A 233 -36.74 43.26 9.70
CA LEU A 233 -37.12 42.00 10.35
C LEU A 233 -36.02 41.49 11.29
N ARG A 234 -34.75 41.59 10.90
CA ARG A 234 -33.61 41.24 11.76
C ARG A 234 -33.48 42.12 13.00
N ARG A 235 -34.08 43.31 12.98
CA ARG A 235 -34.15 44.23 14.13
C ARG A 235 -35.43 44.04 14.96
N GLY A 236 -36.18 42.96 14.71
CA GLY A 236 -37.39 42.63 15.47
C GLY A 236 -38.64 43.43 15.09
N MET A 237 -38.63 44.11 13.94
CA MET A 237 -39.81 44.82 13.43
C MET A 237 -40.87 43.84 12.95
N SER A 238 -42.15 44.16 13.17
CA SER A 238 -43.28 43.35 12.66
C SER A 238 -43.21 43.22 11.12
N PRO A 239 -43.69 42.12 10.53
CA PRO A 239 -43.74 41.95 9.07
C PRO A 239 -44.42 43.11 8.33
N GLU A 240 -45.57 43.56 8.83
CA GLU A 240 -46.33 44.67 8.27
C GLU A 240 -45.56 45.99 8.31
N ASP A 241 -44.94 46.31 9.45
CA ASP A 241 -44.15 47.54 9.59
C ASP A 241 -42.87 47.48 8.76
N ALA A 242 -42.23 46.30 8.70
CA ALA A 242 -41.02 46.09 7.93
C ALA A 242 -41.25 46.43 6.45
N ILE A 243 -42.45 46.14 5.93
CA ILE A 243 -42.87 46.36 4.54
C ILE A 243 -43.40 47.79 4.30
N ALA A 244 -44.37 48.25 5.10
CA ALA A 244 -45.16 49.45 4.77
C ALA A 244 -44.63 50.74 5.40
N ARG A 245 -43.80 50.67 6.45
CA ARG A 245 -43.33 51.88 7.16
C ARG A 245 -42.33 52.65 6.29
N LYS A 246 -42.57 53.96 6.07
CA LYS A 246 -41.60 54.82 5.37
C LYS A 246 -40.27 54.86 6.15
N PRO A 247 -39.11 54.89 5.48
CA PRO A 247 -37.86 55.14 6.17
C PRO A 247 -37.94 56.50 6.88
N PHE A 248 -37.45 56.57 8.12
CA PHE A 248 -37.19 57.87 8.74
C PHE A 248 -36.19 58.59 7.84
N ARG A 249 -36.56 59.76 7.33
CA ARG A 249 -35.59 60.67 6.71
C ARG A 249 -34.64 61.08 7.85
N ALA A 250 -33.36 60.80 7.66
CA ALA A 250 -32.32 61.57 8.32
C ALA A 250 -32.31 62.98 7.71
#